data_AF-A0A1I0S2R2-F1
#
_entry.id   AF-A0A1I0S2R2-F1
#
_cell.length_a   1.000
_cell.length_b   1.000
_cell.length_c   1.000
_cell.angle_alpha   90.00
_cell.angle_beta   90.00
_cell.angle_gamma   90.00
#
_symmetry.space_group_name_H-M   'P 1'
#
loop_
_entity.id
_entity.type
_entity.pdbx_description
1 polymer ?
#
loop_
_entity_poly.entity_id
_entity_poly.type
_entity_poly.pdbx_seq_one_letter_code
_entity_poly.pdbx_strand_id
1 'polypeptide(L)'
;MAQRTTLEDFLRRSKEIHGNKYDYSKVVYKTTESRVIIICPEHGEFDMRPRAHYAENRGCPKCDNSHKSGFHKSIWYDKSKYIYLIECYGNNEKFLKFGVTITDIETRTLKGELPYSYTRLFSKKIEIGEEAMKIEVKLKKKYASLSYKPLLKFRGSTECLVLGIKENILNYLK
;
A
#
# COMPACT_ATOMS: atom_id res chain seq x y z
N MET A 1 -25.85 16.65 -38.58
CA MET A 1 -24.85 15.83 -39.30
C MET A 1 -23.72 15.52 -38.34
N ALA A 2 -23.35 14.25 -38.14
CA ALA A 2 -22.27 13.90 -37.21
C ALA A 2 -20.93 14.38 -37.78
N GLN A 3 -20.29 15.33 -37.09
CA GLN A 3 -18.96 15.81 -37.47
C GLN A 3 -17.97 14.65 -37.36
N ARG A 4 -17.33 14.29 -38.48
CA ARG A 4 -16.24 13.30 -38.47
C ARG A 4 -15.04 13.93 -37.75
N THR A 5 -14.66 13.35 -36.62
CA THR A 5 -13.47 13.79 -35.88
C THR A 5 -12.23 13.47 -36.73
N THR A 6 -11.35 14.44 -36.89
CA THR A 6 -10.10 14.30 -37.65
C THR A 6 -8.93 13.90 -36.74
N LEU A 7 -7.77 13.56 -37.34
CA LEU A 7 -6.53 13.37 -36.57
C LEU A 7 -6.16 14.64 -35.79
N GLU A 8 -6.31 15.81 -36.40
CA GLU A 8 -6.00 17.10 -35.77
C GLU A 8 -6.90 17.35 -34.55
N ASP A 9 -8.19 17.07 -34.67
CA ASP A 9 -9.13 17.15 -33.54
C ASP A 9 -8.73 16.22 -32.41
N PHE A 10 -8.33 14.99 -32.74
CA PHE A 10 -7.83 14.04 -31.75
C PHE A 10 -6.59 14.58 -31.03
N LEU A 11 -5.58 15.06 -31.76
CA LEU A 11 -4.34 15.57 -31.17
C LEU A 11 -4.60 16.81 -30.30
N ARG A 12 -5.43 17.74 -30.79
CA ARG A 12 -5.80 18.96 -30.04
C ARG A 12 -6.47 18.60 -28.72
N ARG A 13 -7.53 17.79 -28.75
CA ARG A 13 -8.25 17.37 -27.52
C ARG A 13 -7.36 16.56 -26.58
N SER A 14 -6.50 15.71 -27.13
CA SER A 14 -5.56 14.93 -26.32
C SER A 14 -4.54 15.81 -25.62
N LYS A 15 -4.08 16.89 -26.28
CA LYS A 15 -3.19 17.90 -25.69
C LYS A 15 -3.89 18.78 -24.65
N GLU A 16 -5.17 19.10 -24.84
CA GLU A 16 -5.99 19.82 -23.84
C GLU A 16 -6.10 19.04 -22.53
N ILE A 17 -6.22 17.71 -22.61
CA ILE A 17 -6.41 16.84 -21.44
C ILE A 17 -5.08 16.42 -20.81
N HIS A 18 -4.10 16.01 -21.62
CA HIS A 18 -2.85 15.39 -21.15
C HIS A 18 -1.61 16.28 -21.31
N GLY A 19 -1.75 17.50 -21.83
CA GLY A 19 -0.63 18.38 -22.12
C GLY A 19 0.36 17.77 -23.11
N ASN A 20 1.66 17.94 -22.85
CA ASN A 20 2.75 17.36 -23.64
C ASN A 20 3.21 15.99 -23.09
N LYS A 21 2.37 15.27 -22.34
CA LYS A 21 2.75 14.03 -21.64
C LYS A 21 3.04 12.85 -22.57
N TYR A 22 2.35 12.75 -23.70
CA TYR A 22 2.42 11.59 -24.60
C TYR A 22 2.97 11.99 -25.96
N ASP A 23 3.69 11.05 -26.58
CA ASP A 23 4.10 11.17 -27.98
C ASP A 23 3.09 10.42 -28.87
N TYR A 24 2.65 11.12 -29.93
CA TYR A 24 1.65 10.66 -30.90
C TYR A 24 2.26 10.38 -32.28
N SER A 25 3.59 10.33 -32.39
CA SER A 25 4.34 10.11 -33.64
C SER A 25 3.95 8.84 -34.41
N LYS A 26 3.40 7.83 -33.71
CA LYS A 26 2.93 6.56 -34.30
C LYS A 26 1.41 6.45 -34.44
N VAL A 27 0.66 7.53 -34.24
CA VAL A 27 -0.80 7.51 -34.34
C VAL A 27 -1.24 7.42 -35.80
N VAL A 28 -1.92 6.32 -36.13
CA VAL A 28 -2.65 6.16 -37.40
C VAL A 28 -4.15 6.25 -37.13
N TYR A 29 -4.70 7.45 -37.27
CA TYR A 29 -6.10 7.71 -36.93
C TYR A 29 -7.05 7.31 -38.06
N LYS A 30 -8.09 6.52 -37.73
CA LYS A 30 -9.16 6.14 -38.65
C LYS A 30 -10.54 6.59 -38.17
N THR A 31 -10.86 6.29 -36.91
CA THR A 31 -12.11 6.68 -36.25
C THR A 31 -11.87 6.87 -34.75
N THR A 32 -12.86 7.41 -34.03
CA THR A 32 -12.80 7.57 -32.57
C THR A 32 -12.75 6.25 -31.79
N GLU A 33 -13.20 5.15 -32.41
CA GLU A 33 -13.27 3.81 -31.80
C GLU A 33 -12.14 2.88 -32.26
N SER A 34 -11.45 3.22 -33.35
CA SER A 34 -10.29 2.46 -33.84
C SER A 34 -9.09 2.68 -32.92
N ARG A 35 -8.45 1.59 -32.47
CA ARG A 35 -7.26 1.66 -31.62
C ARG A 35 -6.12 2.39 -32.35
N VAL A 36 -5.42 3.26 -31.62
CA VAL A 36 -4.22 3.97 -32.05
C VAL A 36 -3.06 3.66 -31.11
N ILE A 37 -1.83 3.75 -31.60
CA ILE A 37 -0.62 3.59 -30.77
C ILE A 37 -0.20 4.95 -30.24
N ILE A 38 -0.09 5.06 -28.92
CA ILE A 38 0.38 6.24 -28.19
C ILE A 38 1.63 5.83 -27.40
N ILE A 39 2.60 6.72 -27.32
CA ILE A 39 3.86 6.46 -26.64
C ILE A 39 3.85 7.18 -25.28
N CYS A 40 3.97 6.40 -24.20
CA CYS A 40 4.25 6.91 -22.87
C CYS A 40 5.76 7.06 -22.69
N PRO A 41 6.26 8.22 -22.23
CA PRO A 41 7.70 8.43 -22.04
C PRO A 41 8.31 7.47 -21.00
N GLU A 42 7.53 7.00 -20.03
CA GLU A 42 8.00 6.08 -18.97
C GLU A 42 7.84 4.60 -19.32
N HIS A 43 6.77 4.26 -20.05
CA HIS A 43 6.32 2.86 -20.18
C HIS A 43 6.30 2.34 -21.62
N GLY A 44 6.67 3.18 -22.58
CA GLY A 44 6.72 2.87 -24.00
C GLY A 44 5.34 2.89 -24.68
N GLU A 45 5.25 2.18 -25.80
CA GLU A 45 4.04 2.10 -26.63
C GLU A 45 2.89 1.38 -25.92
N PHE A 46 1.69 1.94 -26.06
CA PHE A 46 0.45 1.30 -25.68
C PHE A 46 -0.64 1.66 -26.68
N ASP A 47 -1.64 0.79 -26.81
CA ASP A 47 -2.76 1.01 -27.71
C ASP A 47 -4.01 1.44 -26.95
N MET A 48 -4.74 2.42 -27.48
CA MET A 48 -5.97 2.93 -26.88
C MET A 48 -6.94 3.47 -27.95
N ARG A 49 -8.23 3.49 -27.64
CA ARG A 49 -9.21 4.18 -28.48
C ARG A 49 -9.07 5.70 -28.32
N PRO A 50 -9.05 6.50 -29.39
CA PRO A 50 -9.01 7.95 -29.30
C PRO A 50 -10.06 8.54 -28.35
N ARG A 51 -11.31 8.07 -28.43
CA ARG A 51 -12.40 8.53 -27.54
C ARG A 51 -12.10 8.30 -26.07
N ALA A 52 -11.56 7.13 -25.72
CA ALA A 52 -11.19 6.82 -24.35
C ALA A 52 -10.07 7.75 -23.85
N HIS A 53 -9.12 8.07 -24.73
CA HIS A 53 -7.98 8.93 -24.38
C HIS A 53 -8.39 10.37 -24.06
N TYR A 54 -9.19 11.03 -24.92
CA TYR A 54 -9.57 12.43 -24.70
C TYR A 54 -10.91 12.63 -23.96
N ALA A 55 -11.94 11.82 -24.21
CA ALA A 55 -13.28 12.05 -23.63
C ALA A 55 -13.43 11.43 -22.24
N GLU A 56 -12.78 10.29 -22.02
CA GLU A 56 -12.82 9.59 -20.73
C GLU A 56 -11.55 9.84 -19.90
N ASN A 57 -10.63 10.67 -20.41
CA ASN A 57 -9.36 11.01 -19.77
C ASN A 57 -8.53 9.77 -19.37
N ARG A 58 -8.57 8.71 -20.18
CA ARG A 58 -7.75 7.52 -19.95
C ARG A 58 -6.34 7.75 -20.50
N GLY A 59 -5.33 7.24 -19.79
CA GLY A 59 -3.92 7.38 -20.16
C GLY A 59 -3.22 6.03 -20.33
N CYS A 60 -1.89 6.02 -20.21
CA CYS A 60 -1.15 4.78 -20.24
C CYS A 60 -1.65 3.83 -19.12
N PRO A 61 -2.08 2.59 -19.43
CA PRO A 61 -2.57 1.65 -18.43
C PRO A 61 -1.54 1.31 -17.36
N LYS A 62 -0.24 1.40 -17.68
CA LYS A 62 0.85 1.20 -16.72
C LYS A 62 1.02 2.40 -15.79
N CYS A 63 0.81 3.63 -16.26
CA CYS A 63 0.73 4.83 -15.39
C CYS A 63 -0.52 4.79 -14.49
N ASP A 64 -1.66 4.30 -14.99
CA ASP A 64 -2.86 4.15 -14.17
C ASP A 64 -2.72 2.99 -13.18
N ASN A 65 -2.11 1.87 -13.58
CA ASN A 65 -1.84 0.73 -12.70
C ASN A 65 -0.69 1.00 -11.72
N SER A 66 0.24 1.92 -11.99
CA SER A 66 1.20 2.39 -10.98
C SER A 66 0.50 3.17 -9.85
N HIS A 67 -0.75 3.59 -10.06
CA HIS A 67 -1.62 4.17 -9.01
C HIS A 67 -2.82 3.27 -8.63
N LYS A 68 -3.11 2.21 -9.39
CA LYS A 68 -4.23 1.28 -9.15
C LYS A 68 -3.77 -0.18 -9.12
N SER A 69 -2.95 -0.49 -8.12
CA SER A 69 -2.97 -1.80 -7.47
C SER A 69 -2.42 -1.65 -6.05
N GLY A 70 -3.35 -1.59 -5.09
CA GLY A 70 -3.03 -1.54 -3.67
C GLY A 70 -3.38 -0.21 -3.01
N PHE A 71 -4.05 -0.30 -1.88
CA PHE A 71 -3.83 0.54 -0.69
C PHE A 71 -2.78 1.66 -0.93
N HIS A 72 -3.22 2.93 -0.95
CA HIS A 72 -2.35 4.10 -1.15
C HIS A 72 -1.24 4.09 -0.08
N LYS A 73 -0.09 3.49 -0.40
CA LYS A 73 1.04 3.36 0.53
C LYS A 73 1.50 4.73 0.99
N SER A 74 1.44 5.77 0.14
CA SER A 74 1.92 7.13 0.48
C SER A 74 1.19 7.74 1.69
N ILE A 75 -0.15 7.71 1.72
CA ILE A 75 -0.90 8.30 2.85
C ILE A 75 -0.77 7.49 4.15
N TRP A 76 -0.46 6.20 4.07
CA TRP A 76 -0.21 5.35 5.24
C TRP A 76 1.28 5.34 5.65
N TYR A 77 2.23 5.57 4.74
CA TYR A 77 3.66 5.66 5.00
C TYR A 77 4.04 7.00 5.64
N ASP A 78 3.37 8.08 5.25
CA ASP A 78 3.68 9.44 5.72
C ASP A 78 3.07 9.78 7.08
N LYS A 79 2.11 8.96 7.56
CA LYS A 79 1.49 9.18 8.86
C LYS A 79 2.33 8.56 9.97
N SER A 80 2.48 9.31 11.05
CA SER A 80 3.03 8.78 12.30
C SER A 80 2.32 7.50 12.73
N LYS A 81 3.08 6.57 13.32
CA LYS A 81 2.60 5.27 13.76
C LYS A 81 3.06 5.00 15.18
N TYR A 82 2.33 4.16 15.88
CA TYR A 82 2.81 3.57 17.13
C TYR A 82 3.34 2.17 16.83
N ILE A 83 4.57 1.92 17.26
CA ILE A 83 5.09 0.57 17.43
C ILE A 83 4.82 0.15 18.87
N TYR A 84 4.47 -1.12 19.10
CA TYR A 84 4.16 -1.62 20.44
C TYR A 84 4.65 -3.05 20.64
N LEU A 85 4.87 -3.38 21.92
CA LEU A 85 5.06 -4.74 22.41
C LEU A 85 4.06 -4.98 23.54
N ILE A 86 3.27 -6.03 23.41
CA ILE A 86 2.36 -6.49 24.46
C ILE A 86 2.70 -7.92 24.87
N GLU A 87 2.46 -8.23 26.14
CA GLU A 87 2.42 -9.60 26.66
C GLU A 87 0.96 -10.05 26.65
N CYS A 88 0.62 -11.04 25.83
CA CYS A 88 -0.71 -11.64 25.77
C CYS A 88 -0.79 -12.83 26.70
N TYR A 89 -1.92 -13.00 27.38
CA TYR A 89 -2.18 -14.12 28.29
C TYR A 89 -3.66 -14.51 28.31
N GLY A 90 -3.90 -15.79 28.57
CA GLY A 90 -5.23 -16.42 28.58
C GLY A 90 -5.12 -17.85 28.06
N ASN A 91 -6.14 -18.69 28.25
CA ASN A 91 -6.17 -20.07 27.75
C ASN A 91 -4.93 -20.90 28.13
N ASN A 92 -4.35 -20.68 29.32
CA ASN A 92 -3.12 -21.32 29.80
C ASN A 92 -1.87 -21.11 28.92
N GLU A 93 -1.85 -20.07 28.10
CA GLU A 93 -0.66 -19.66 27.34
C GLU A 93 -0.28 -18.20 27.63
N LYS A 94 0.99 -17.90 27.39
CA LYS A 94 1.55 -16.55 27.44
C LYS A 94 2.54 -16.37 26.30
N PHE A 95 2.46 -15.25 25.61
CA PHE A 95 3.34 -14.94 24.49
C PHE A 95 3.47 -13.43 24.29
N LEU A 96 4.46 -13.04 23.49
CA LEU A 96 4.64 -11.65 23.09
C LEU A 96 3.95 -11.40 21.77
N LYS A 97 3.41 -10.20 21.59
CA LYS A 97 2.97 -9.71 20.29
C LYS A 97 3.61 -8.35 20.02
N PHE A 98 4.36 -8.29 18.93
CA PHE A 98 4.81 -7.03 18.36
C PHE A 98 3.79 -6.53 17.33
N GLY A 99 3.69 -5.23 17.14
CA GLY A 99 2.88 -4.70 16.06
C GLY A 99 3.06 -3.22 15.82
N VAL A 100 2.45 -2.78 14.72
CA VAL A 100 2.40 -1.39 14.31
C VAL A 100 0.95 -0.98 14.09
N THR A 101 0.60 0.24 14.47
CA THR A 101 -0.75 0.78 14.32
C THR A 101 -0.69 2.29 14.04
N ILE A 102 -1.71 2.81 13.36
CA ILE A 102 -1.87 4.26 13.16
C ILE A 102 -2.48 4.91 14.39
N THR A 103 -3.44 4.23 15.02
CA THR A 103 -4.00 4.64 16.32
C THR A 103 -3.14 4.10 17.44
N ASP A 104 -3.36 4.50 18.69
CA ASP A 104 -2.80 3.84 19.86
C ASP A 104 -3.28 2.37 20.01
N ILE A 105 -2.64 1.62 20.92
CA ILE A 105 -2.88 0.19 21.13
C ILE A 105 -4.26 -0.07 21.75
N GLU A 106 -4.72 0.82 22.63
CA GLU A 106 -6.03 0.72 23.27
C GLU A 106 -7.15 0.80 22.21
N THR A 107 -7.08 1.79 21.32
CA THR A 107 -8.01 1.95 20.20
C THR A 107 -7.92 0.77 19.22
N ARG A 108 -6.70 0.25 18.97
CA ARG A 108 -6.49 -0.86 18.04
C ARG A 108 -7.03 -2.19 18.56
N THR A 109 -6.97 -2.42 19.87
CA THR A 109 -7.50 -3.63 20.53
C THR A 109 -9.01 -3.57 20.68
N LEU A 110 -9.59 -2.40 20.96
CA LEU A 110 -11.05 -2.21 20.94
C LEU A 110 -11.66 -2.46 19.55
N LYS A 111 -10.96 -2.06 18.48
CA LYS A 111 -11.42 -2.22 17.09
C LYS A 111 -11.08 -3.58 16.47
N GLY A 112 -10.26 -4.40 17.11
CA GLY A 112 -9.78 -5.63 16.54
C GLY A 112 -9.67 -6.72 17.58
N GLU A 113 -10.58 -7.68 17.46
CA GLU A 113 -10.75 -8.92 18.21
C GLU A 113 -9.42 -9.61 18.57
N LEU A 114 -8.71 -9.12 19.58
CA LEU A 114 -7.63 -9.85 20.23
C LEU A 114 -8.28 -10.74 21.29
N PRO A 115 -8.32 -12.06 21.12
CA PRO A 115 -9.05 -12.96 22.01
C PRO A 115 -8.24 -13.31 23.28
N TYR A 116 -7.36 -12.39 23.71
CA TYR A 116 -6.49 -12.54 24.86
C TYR A 116 -6.48 -11.25 25.68
N SER A 117 -6.35 -11.41 27.00
CA SER A 117 -5.95 -10.31 27.86
C SER A 117 -4.49 -9.95 27.59
N TYR A 118 -4.10 -8.72 27.89
CA TYR A 118 -2.73 -8.27 27.63
C TYR A 118 -2.21 -7.24 28.63
N THR A 119 -0.89 -7.18 28.75
CA THR A 119 -0.16 -6.11 29.42
C THR A 119 0.69 -5.36 28.40
N ARG A 120 0.62 -4.03 28.40
CA ARG A 120 1.44 -3.18 27.54
C ARG A 120 2.86 -3.10 28.10
N LEU A 121 3.83 -3.68 27.39
CA LEU A 121 5.25 -3.65 27.78
C LEU A 121 5.99 -2.45 27.19
N PHE A 122 5.63 -2.06 25.96
CA PHE A 122 6.26 -0.95 25.25
C PHE A 122 5.28 -0.31 24.28
N SER A 123 5.36 1.01 24.12
CA SER A 123 4.72 1.75 23.04
C SER A 123 5.55 3.00 22.73
N LYS A 124 5.78 3.28 21.45
CA LYS A 124 6.49 4.48 21.00
C LYS A 124 5.88 5.00 19.72
N LYS A 125 5.62 6.30 19.69
CA LYS A 125 5.21 7.01 18.47
C LYS A 125 6.46 7.23 17.60
N ILE A 126 6.34 6.88 16.33
CA ILE A 126 7.32 7.09 15.28
C ILE A 126 6.69 8.04 14.29
N GLU A 127 7.29 9.22 14.09
CA GLU A 127 6.71 10.27 13.24
C GLU A 127 6.67 9.86 11.77
N ILE A 128 7.68 9.12 11.31
CA ILE A 128 7.77 8.62 9.93
C ILE A 128 7.25 7.18 9.89
N GLY A 129 6.06 6.97 9.35
CA GLY A 129 5.40 5.67 9.31
C GLY A 129 6.21 4.58 8.59
N GLU A 130 7.00 4.95 7.58
CA GLU A 130 7.94 4.05 6.91
C GLU A 130 8.96 3.41 7.87
N GLU A 131 9.49 4.19 8.82
CA GLU A 131 10.47 3.69 9.78
C GLU A 131 9.86 2.64 10.71
N ALA A 132 8.63 2.89 11.18
CA ALA A 132 7.89 1.92 11.99
C ALA A 132 7.67 0.59 11.24
N MET A 133 7.31 0.66 9.95
CA MET A 133 7.16 -0.54 9.12
C MET A 133 8.49 -1.26 8.90
N LYS A 134 9.59 -0.53 8.69
CA LYS A 134 10.94 -1.11 8.57
C LYS A 134 11.36 -1.83 9.85
N ILE A 135 11.02 -1.28 11.02
CA ILE A 135 11.27 -1.91 12.33
C ILE A 135 10.51 -3.24 12.43
N GLU A 136 9.22 -3.26 12.05
CA GLU A 136 8.41 -4.48 12.06
C GLU A 136 9.00 -5.57 11.16
N VAL A 137 9.37 -5.22 9.93
CA VAL A 137 9.98 -6.16 8.98
C VAL A 137 11.31 -6.70 9.52
N LYS A 138 12.15 -5.84 10.10
CA LYS A 138 13.43 -6.26 10.70
C LYS A 138 13.22 -7.23 11.87
N LEU A 139 12.28 -6.94 12.76
CA LEU A 139 11.95 -7.81 13.91
C LEU A 139 11.41 -9.16 13.45
N LYS A 140 10.46 -9.17 12.50
CA LYS A 140 9.91 -10.40 11.91
C LYS A 140 11.00 -11.28 11.33
N LYS A 141 11.95 -10.69 10.60
CA LYS A 141 13.09 -11.43 10.02
C LYS A 141 14.05 -11.94 11.11
N LYS A 142 14.42 -11.07 12.06
CA LYS A 142 15.40 -11.38 13.12
C LYS A 142 14.92 -12.50 14.03
N TYR A 143 13.62 -12.54 14.35
CA TYR A 143 13.04 -13.50 15.29
C TYR A 143 12.10 -14.51 14.62
N ALA A 144 12.27 -14.75 13.30
CA ALA A 144 11.43 -15.66 12.54
C ALA A 144 11.40 -17.09 13.13
N SER A 145 12.55 -17.59 13.60
CA SER A 145 12.67 -18.91 14.24
C SER A 145 12.05 -18.98 15.64
N LEU A 146 11.71 -17.82 16.22
CA LEU A 146 11.14 -17.67 17.56
C LEU A 146 9.67 -17.22 17.51
N SER A 147 9.02 -17.41 16.35
CA SER A 147 7.60 -17.18 16.19
C SER A 147 6.81 -18.09 17.13
N TYR A 148 5.78 -17.54 17.76
CA TYR A 148 4.83 -18.28 18.58
C TYR A 148 3.49 -18.37 17.85
N LYS A 149 2.84 -19.53 17.90
CA LYS A 149 1.54 -19.76 17.29
C LYS A 149 0.47 -19.87 18.39
N PRO A 150 -0.35 -18.83 18.61
CA PRO A 150 -1.39 -18.86 19.64
C PRO A 150 -2.45 -19.92 19.38
N LEU A 151 -3.10 -20.42 20.43
CA LEU A 151 -4.21 -21.38 20.30
C LEU A 151 -5.42 -20.79 19.57
N LEU A 152 -5.78 -19.56 19.92
CA LEU A 152 -6.87 -18.81 19.28
C LEU A 152 -6.33 -18.00 18.11
N LYS A 153 -6.95 -18.16 16.93
CA LYS A 153 -6.59 -17.40 15.74
C LYS A 153 -7.14 -15.99 15.82
N PHE A 154 -6.31 -15.01 15.47
CA PHE A 154 -6.72 -13.61 15.32
C PHE A 154 -5.86 -12.90 14.28
N ARG A 155 -6.32 -11.73 13.83
CA ARG A 155 -5.60 -10.91 12.86
C ARG A 155 -4.28 -10.41 13.43
N GLY A 156 -3.18 -10.80 12.78
CA GLY A 156 -1.83 -10.47 13.24
C GLY A 156 -1.24 -11.47 14.23
N SER A 157 -1.74 -12.70 14.25
CA SER A 157 -1.10 -13.80 15.00
C SER A 157 0.28 -14.19 14.44
N THR A 158 0.63 -13.75 13.23
CA THR A 158 1.96 -13.93 12.62
C THR A 158 3.06 -13.08 13.25
N GLU A 159 2.69 -12.10 14.08
CA GLU A 159 3.64 -11.27 14.83
C GLU A 159 3.90 -11.75 16.26
N CYS A 160 3.39 -12.93 16.61
CA CYS A 160 3.55 -13.49 17.94
C CYS A 160 4.92 -14.15 18.10
N LEU A 161 5.52 -13.99 19.28
CA LEU A 161 6.87 -14.42 19.61
C LEU A 161 6.88 -15.10 20.98
N VAL A 162 7.84 -16.00 21.19
CA VAL A 162 8.02 -16.68 22.48
C VAL A 162 8.31 -15.70 23.61
N LEU A 163 7.85 -15.99 24.83
CA LEU A 163 8.02 -15.10 25.97
C LEU A 163 9.49 -14.87 26.37
N GLY A 164 10.35 -15.87 26.14
CA GLY A 164 11.76 -15.87 26.57
C GLY A 164 12.63 -14.77 25.96
N ILE A 165 12.19 -14.10 24.89
CA ILE A 165 12.94 -13.00 24.25
C ILE A 165 12.45 -11.60 24.63
N LYS A 166 11.62 -11.50 25.67
CA LYS A 166 11.05 -10.23 26.15
C LYS A 166 12.11 -9.15 26.33
N GLU A 167 13.15 -9.44 27.09
CA GLU A 167 14.21 -8.45 27.38
C GLU A 167 15.03 -8.10 26.13
N ASN A 168 15.31 -9.08 25.26
CA ASN A 168 16.02 -8.85 24.00
C ASN A 168 15.27 -7.89 23.07
N ILE A 169 13.94 -8.01 23.00
CA ILE A 169 13.11 -7.10 22.19
C ILE A 169 13.03 -5.73 22.85
N LEU A 170 12.79 -5.67 24.16
CA LEU A 170 12.72 -4.39 24.88
C LEU A 170 14.01 -3.59 24.73
N ASN A 171 15.17 -4.24 24.82
CA ASN A 171 16.47 -3.59 24.61
C ASN A 171 16.71 -3.17 23.15
N TYR A 172 16.10 -3.85 22.18
CA TYR A 172 16.17 -3.45 20.76
C TYR A 172 15.25 -2.27 20.43
N LEU A 173 14.14 -2.09 21.18
CA LEU A 173 13.12 -1.08 20.92
C LEU A 173 13.35 0.25 21.65
N LYS A 174 14.10 0.24 22.76
CA LYS A 174 14.52 1.44 23.49
C LYS A 174 15.47 2.27 22.62
#